data_AF-A0A2G4IN54-F1
#
_entry.id   AF-A0A2G4IN54-F1
#
_cell.length_a   1.000
_cell.length_b   1.000
_cell.length_c   1.000
_cell.angle_alpha   90.00
_cell.angle_beta   90.00
_cell.angle_gamma   90.00
#
_symmetry.space_group_name_H-M   'P 1'
#
loop_
_entity.id
_entity.type
_entity.pdbx_description
1 polymer ?
#
loop_
_entity_poly.entity_id
_entity_poly.type
_entity_poly.pdbx_seq_one_letter_code
_entity_poly.pdbx_strand_id
1 'polypeptide(L)'
;MTAATPSAAAHGRPRPFEGLRMWWMMLVISLEERLAYRGDFILGTLMRFLPIVTQLFLWTAVFSATNAADIAGYSRNDIVAYYLLTMITRAFSSMPGLAGGIARSVRDGSVKKYLVQPIDYVSFLLASRIAHKLVYYAV
;
A
#
# COMPACT_ATOMS: atom_id res chain seq x y z
N MET A 1 -52.08 -31.66 -9.44
CA MET A 1 -50.70 -31.44 -8.98
C MET A 1 -50.22 -30.10 -9.51
N THR A 2 -50.34 -29.04 -8.72
CA THR A 2 -49.89 -27.68 -9.04
C THR A 2 -48.48 -27.50 -8.49
N ALA A 3 -47.50 -27.34 -9.39
CA ALA A 3 -46.12 -27.08 -9.02
C ALA A 3 -45.99 -25.65 -8.48
N ALA A 4 -45.63 -25.52 -7.21
CA ALA A 4 -45.31 -24.23 -6.60
C ALA A 4 -43.98 -23.71 -7.18
N THR A 5 -44.02 -22.53 -7.79
CA THR A 5 -42.84 -21.79 -8.26
C THR A 5 -42.02 -21.35 -7.05
N PRO A 6 -40.70 -21.57 -6.99
CA PRO A 6 -39.89 -21.10 -5.87
C PRO A 6 -39.81 -19.57 -5.92
N SER A 7 -40.29 -18.93 -4.84
CA SER A 7 -40.19 -17.49 -4.62
C SER A 7 -38.72 -17.06 -4.68
N ALA A 8 -38.39 -16.17 -5.62
CA ALA A 8 -37.07 -15.55 -5.70
C ALA A 8 -36.76 -14.86 -4.37
N ALA A 9 -35.81 -15.41 -3.62
CA ALA A 9 -35.36 -14.83 -2.37
C ALA A 9 -34.79 -13.44 -2.64
N ALA A 10 -35.47 -12.41 -2.14
CA ALA A 10 -35.00 -11.04 -2.18
C ALA A 10 -33.63 -10.97 -1.52
N HIS A 11 -32.58 -10.66 -2.29
CA HIS A 11 -31.28 -10.29 -1.76
C HIS A 11 -31.45 -9.00 -0.96
N GLY A 12 -31.64 -9.14 0.35
CA GLY A 12 -31.69 -8.01 1.28
C GLY A 12 -30.39 -7.22 1.16
N ARG A 13 -30.50 -5.90 1.00
CA ARG A 13 -29.34 -5.01 1.02
C ARG A 13 -28.56 -5.27 2.32
N PRO A 14 -27.24 -5.53 2.25
CA PRO A 14 -26.44 -5.75 3.45
C PRO A 14 -26.60 -4.55 4.38
N ARG A 15 -26.77 -4.81 5.68
CA ARG A 15 -26.93 -3.73 6.65
C ARG A 15 -25.62 -2.92 6.68
N PRO A 16 -25.67 -1.58 6.78
CA PRO A 16 -24.47 -0.74 6.67
C PRO A 16 -23.37 -1.12 7.68
N PHE A 17 -23.76 -1.62 8.84
CA PHE A 17 -22.84 -2.06 9.89
C PHE A 17 -22.21 -3.46 9.64
N GLU A 18 -22.84 -4.32 8.84
CA GLU A 18 -22.28 -5.63 8.49
C GLU A 18 -21.13 -5.49 7.48
N GLY A 19 -21.28 -4.58 6.51
CA GLY A 19 -20.22 -4.25 5.55
C GLY A 19 -18.97 -3.70 6.23
N LEU A 20 -19.14 -2.79 7.20
CA LEU A 20 -18.03 -2.23 7.96
C LEU A 20 -17.31 -3.28 8.80
N ARG A 21 -18.05 -4.17 9.48
CA ARG A 21 -17.45 -5.25 10.29
C ARG A 21 -16.63 -6.20 9.42
N MET A 22 -17.16 -6.60 8.27
CA MET A 22 -16.44 -7.45 7.31
C MET A 22 -15.17 -6.76 6.80
N TRP A 23 -15.27 -5.48 6.44
CA TRP A 23 -14.12 -4.70 5.98
C TRP A 23 -13.04 -4.56 7.05
N TRP A 24 -13.44 -4.30 8.31
CA TRP A 24 -12.53 -4.26 9.44
C TRP A 24 -11.82 -5.60 9.66
N MET A 25 -12.54 -6.73 9.59
CA MET A 25 -11.93 -8.06 9.67
C MET A 25 -10.91 -8.29 8.55
N MET A 26 -11.21 -7.90 7.31
CA MET A 26 -10.26 -8.02 6.19
C MET A 26 -8.98 -7.20 6.44
N LEU A 27 -9.12 -6.00 7.02
CA LEU A 27 -8.00 -5.15 7.39
C LEU A 27 -7.13 -5.81 8.47
N VAL A 28 -7.75 -6.34 9.53
CA VAL A 28 -7.04 -7.02 10.63
C VAL A 28 -6.29 -8.24 10.12
N ILE A 29 -6.93 -9.11 9.33
CA ILE A 29 -6.28 -10.28 8.71
C ILE A 29 -5.08 -9.84 7.85
N SER A 30 -5.26 -8.79 7.03
CA SER A 30 -4.19 -8.26 6.20
C SER A 30 -3.02 -7.66 6.99
N LEU A 31 -3.27 -7.14 8.20
CA LEU A 31 -2.23 -6.68 9.12
C LEU A 31 -1.47 -7.85 9.73
N GLU A 32 -2.19 -8.88 10.20
CA GLU A 32 -1.61 -10.07 10.80
C GLU A 32 -0.68 -10.81 9.83
N GLU A 33 -1.11 -11.02 8.57
CA GLU A 33 -0.29 -11.63 7.52
C GLU A 33 1.03 -10.88 7.30
N ARG A 34 1.02 -9.55 7.40
CA ARG A 34 2.21 -8.71 7.18
C ARG A 34 3.13 -8.69 8.39
N LEU A 35 2.56 -8.70 9.59
CA LEU A 35 3.31 -8.70 10.84
C LEU A 35 3.90 -10.08 11.16
N ALA A 36 3.35 -11.16 10.58
CA ALA A 36 3.95 -12.49 10.66
C ALA A 36 5.41 -12.51 10.17
N TYR A 37 5.73 -11.73 9.14
CA TYR A 37 7.08 -11.58 8.56
C TYR A 37 7.73 -10.25 8.96
N ARG A 38 7.62 -9.85 10.23
CA ARG A 38 8.20 -8.61 10.78
C ARG A 38 9.68 -8.36 10.45
N GLY A 39 10.48 -9.43 10.24
CA GLY A 39 11.89 -9.31 9.87
C GLY A 39 12.10 -8.73 8.47
N ASP A 40 11.35 -9.22 7.48
CA ASP A 40 11.36 -8.67 6.12
C ASP A 40 10.95 -7.20 6.13
N PHE A 41 10.06 -6.84 7.04
CA PHE A 41 9.61 -5.48 7.18
C PHE A 41 10.70 -4.56 7.77
N ILE A 42 11.34 -4.93 8.88
CA ILE A 42 12.45 -4.15 9.45
C ILE A 42 13.58 -3.97 8.43
N LEU A 43 13.97 -5.06 7.76
CA LEU A 43 15.00 -5.01 6.74
C LEU A 43 14.58 -4.14 5.55
N GLY A 44 13.33 -4.30 5.08
CA GLY A 44 12.76 -3.50 4.00
C GLY A 44 12.63 -2.02 4.34
N THR A 45 12.34 -1.67 5.59
CA THR A 45 12.32 -0.31 6.11
C THR A 45 13.73 0.27 6.10
N LEU A 46 14.72 -0.42 6.70
CA LEU A 46 16.12 0.01 6.71
C LEU A 46 16.65 0.27 5.30
N MET A 47 16.47 -0.68 4.38
CA MET A 47 16.94 -0.54 2.99
C MET A 47 16.26 0.61 2.24
N ARG A 48 15.07 1.02 2.68
CA ARG A 48 14.30 2.10 2.03
C ARG A 48 14.61 3.48 2.56
N PHE A 49 15.07 3.58 3.81
CA PHE A 49 15.59 4.82 4.37
C PHE A 49 17.04 5.08 3.96
N LEU A 50 17.80 4.04 3.58
CA LEU A 50 19.17 4.16 3.13
C LEU A 50 19.39 5.27 2.07
N PRO A 51 18.57 5.39 1.01
CA PRO A 51 18.78 6.42 -0.01
C PRO A 51 18.56 7.85 0.51
N ILE A 52 17.82 8.06 1.60
CA ILE A 52 17.68 9.38 2.23
C ILE A 52 19.02 9.80 2.84
N VAL A 53 19.63 8.89 3.61
CA VAL A 53 20.93 9.10 4.23
C VAL A 53 22.01 9.29 3.18
N THR A 54 22.01 8.44 2.14
CA THR A 54 22.94 8.58 1.01
C THR A 54 22.79 9.93 0.33
N GLN A 55 21.57 10.40 0.09
CA GLN A 55 21.35 11.68 -0.57
C GLN A 55 21.88 12.85 0.27
N LEU A 56 21.65 12.82 1.58
CA LEU A 56 22.15 13.85 2.50
C LEU A 56 23.68 13.92 2.45
N PHE A 57 24.36 12.78 2.56
CA PHE A 57 25.83 12.75 2.50
C PHE A 57 26.37 13.11 1.13
N LEU A 58 25.73 12.62 0.06
CA LEU A 58 26.14 12.91 -1.31
C LEU A 58 26.11 14.41 -1.58
N TRP A 59 24.99 15.09 -1.31
CA TRP A 59 24.92 16.53 -1.57
C TRP A 59 25.76 17.34 -0.60
N THR A 60 25.93 16.88 0.64
CA THR A 60 26.90 17.51 1.55
C THR A 60 28.32 17.45 0.97
N ALA A 61 28.73 16.29 0.43
CA ALA A 61 30.04 16.11 -0.19
C ALA A 61 30.20 16.90 -1.50
N VAL A 62 29.16 17.00 -2.31
CA VAL A 62 29.19 17.78 -3.57
C VAL A 62 29.39 19.27 -3.28
N PHE A 63 28.64 19.83 -2.33
CA PHE A 63 28.78 21.25 -1.98
C PHE A 63 30.11 21.55 -1.28
N SER A 64 30.64 20.62 -0.46
CA SER A 64 31.96 20.80 0.15
C SER A 64 33.09 20.72 -0.88
N ALA A 65 32.99 19.85 -1.89
CA ALA A 65 34.00 19.70 -2.94
C ALA A 65 34.04 20.87 -3.92
N THR A 66 32.88 21.48 -4.22
CA THR A 66 32.78 22.60 -5.18
C THR A 66 33.23 23.92 -4.55
N ASN A 67 33.18 24.03 -3.22
CA ASN A 67 33.43 25.27 -2.47
C ASN A 67 32.56 26.46 -2.95
N ALA A 68 31.42 26.15 -3.56
CA ALA A 68 30.44 27.10 -4.06
C ALA A 68 29.28 27.25 -3.07
N ALA A 69 28.81 28.48 -2.89
CA ALA A 69 27.67 28.76 -2.01
C ALA A 69 26.35 28.17 -2.56
N ASP A 70 26.23 28.12 -3.88
CA ASP A 70 25.08 27.60 -4.61
C ASP A 70 25.52 26.84 -5.86
N ILE A 71 24.64 25.96 -6.34
CA ILE A 71 24.78 25.27 -7.63
C ILE A 71 23.55 25.66 -8.45
N ALA A 72 23.77 26.46 -9.50
CA ALA A 72 22.70 26.97 -10.36
C ALA A 72 21.58 27.70 -9.59
N GLY A 73 21.93 28.48 -8.57
CA GLY A 73 20.97 29.21 -7.72
C GLY A 73 20.37 28.40 -6.58
N TYR A 74 20.68 27.10 -6.47
CA TYR A 74 20.19 26.24 -5.39
C TYR A 74 21.25 26.03 -4.33
N SER A 75 20.90 26.27 -3.07
CA SER A 75 21.73 25.90 -1.93
C SER A 75 21.63 24.40 -1.64
N ARG A 76 22.56 23.89 -0.84
CA ARG A 76 22.51 22.52 -0.32
C ARG A 76 21.16 22.20 0.34
N ASN A 77 20.62 23.15 1.11
CA ASN A 77 19.37 22.95 1.83
C ASN A 77 18.18 22.87 0.87
N ASP A 78 18.18 23.62 -0.23
CA ASP A 78 17.11 23.57 -1.24
C ASP A 78 17.05 22.20 -1.91
N ILE A 79 18.21 21.67 -2.31
CA ILE A 79 18.29 20.36 -2.97
C ILE A 79 17.90 19.23 -2.00
N VAL A 80 18.36 19.31 -0.75
CA VAL A 80 17.97 18.35 0.30
C VAL A 80 16.46 18.41 0.56
N ALA A 81 15.89 19.61 0.73
CA ALA A 81 14.47 19.80 0.97
C ALA A 81 13.63 19.27 -0.20
N TYR A 82 14.04 19.54 -1.43
CA TYR A 82 13.41 18.99 -2.63
C TYR A 82 13.42 17.46 -2.59
N TYR A 83 14.55 16.84 -2.28
CA TYR A 83 14.62 15.38 -2.23
C TYR A 83 13.75 14.78 -1.12
N LEU A 84 13.73 15.39 0.06
CA LEU A 84 12.82 14.97 1.14
C LEU A 84 11.34 15.10 0.72
N LEU A 85 10.97 16.15 0.00
CA LEU A 85 9.62 16.32 -0.54
C LEU A 85 9.27 15.24 -1.57
N THR A 86 10.19 14.91 -2.48
CA THR A 86 9.97 13.83 -3.45
C THR A 86 9.83 12.46 -2.78
N MET A 87 10.57 12.22 -1.68
CA MET A 87 10.46 11.01 -0.87
C MET A 87 9.07 10.87 -0.24
N ILE A 88 8.55 11.94 0.35
CA ILE A 88 7.18 11.98 0.90
C ILE A 88 6.17 11.71 -0.21
N THR A 89 6.28 12.42 -1.34
CA THR A 89 5.40 12.25 -2.50
C THR A 89 5.40 10.82 -3.00
N ARG A 90 6.57 10.18 -3.09
CA ARG A 90 6.72 8.77 -3.48
C ARG A 90 6.06 7.82 -2.48
N ALA A 91 6.15 8.09 -1.17
CA ALA A 91 5.52 7.27 -0.14
C ALA A 91 3.98 7.23 -0.28
N PHE A 92 3.37 8.35 -0.68
CA PHE A 92 1.94 8.41 -0.95
C PHE A 92 1.56 7.84 -2.32
N SER A 93 2.24 8.28 -3.38
CA SER A 93 1.90 7.95 -4.78
C SER A 93 2.21 6.51 -5.18
N SER A 94 3.14 5.84 -4.50
CA SER A 94 3.58 4.51 -4.93
C SER A 94 2.52 3.44 -4.66
N MET A 95 2.12 2.74 -5.72
CA MET A 95 1.32 1.52 -5.68
C MET A 95 2.06 0.33 -6.32
N PRO A 96 3.22 -0.07 -5.78
CA PRO A 96 3.99 -1.16 -6.36
C PRO A 96 3.18 -2.47 -6.29
N GLY A 97 3.21 -3.22 -7.40
CA GLY A 97 2.65 -4.56 -7.49
C GLY A 97 1.11 -4.67 -7.51
N LEU A 98 0.33 -3.58 -7.53
CA LEU A 98 -1.15 -3.71 -7.57
C LEU A 98 -1.62 -4.37 -8.87
N ALA A 99 -1.29 -3.74 -10.00
CA ALA A 99 -1.70 -4.24 -11.32
C ALA A 99 -1.11 -5.63 -11.60
N GLY A 100 0.16 -5.85 -11.23
CA GLY A 100 0.80 -7.16 -11.35
C GLY A 100 0.15 -8.23 -10.48
N GLY A 101 -0.27 -7.88 -9.26
CA GLY A 101 -0.97 -8.78 -8.34
C GLY A 101 -2.36 -9.15 -8.87
N ILE A 102 -3.12 -8.18 -9.37
CA ILE A 102 -4.43 -8.41 -10.00
C ILE A 102 -4.24 -9.32 -11.23
N ALA A 103 -3.32 -8.99 -12.13
CA ALA A 103 -3.05 -9.80 -13.31
C ALA A 103 -2.66 -11.25 -12.97
N ARG A 104 -1.87 -11.44 -11.91
CA ARG A 104 -1.51 -12.77 -11.42
C ARG A 104 -2.74 -13.51 -10.87
N SER A 105 -3.57 -12.85 -10.08
CA SER A 105 -4.79 -13.45 -9.51
C SER A 105 -5.82 -13.88 -10.54
N VAL A 106 -5.85 -13.19 -11.69
CA VAL A 106 -6.66 -13.59 -12.84
C VAL A 106 -6.04 -14.80 -13.53
N ARG A 107 -4.72 -14.78 -13.75
CA ARG A 107 -3.98 -15.87 -14.41
C ARG A 107 -4.04 -17.18 -13.65
N ASP A 108 -3.90 -17.15 -12.32
CA ASP A 108 -3.90 -18.34 -11.46
C ASP A 108 -5.30 -18.77 -10.99
N GLY A 109 -6.33 -17.99 -11.33
CA GLY A 109 -7.72 -18.27 -10.97
C GLY A 109 -8.08 -17.99 -9.50
N SER A 110 -7.15 -17.49 -8.69
CA SER A 110 -7.40 -17.15 -7.28
C SER A 110 -8.45 -16.04 -7.12
N VAL A 111 -8.68 -15.23 -8.16
CA VAL A 111 -9.75 -14.22 -8.18
C VAL A 111 -11.15 -14.84 -8.04
N LYS A 112 -11.34 -16.11 -8.45
CA LYS A 112 -12.64 -16.81 -8.44
C LYS A 112 -13.28 -16.83 -7.04
N LYS A 113 -12.48 -16.91 -5.97
CA LYS A 113 -13.02 -16.93 -4.59
C LYS A 113 -13.83 -15.67 -4.26
N TYR A 114 -13.43 -14.51 -4.80
CA TYR A 114 -14.14 -13.24 -4.62
C TYR A 114 -15.37 -13.09 -5.52
N LEU A 115 -15.51 -13.94 -6.55
CA LEU A 115 -16.71 -13.97 -7.40
C LEU A 115 -17.82 -14.85 -6.83
N VAL A 116 -17.47 -15.84 -6.00
CA VAL A 116 -18.40 -16.80 -5.41
C VAL A 116 -18.77 -16.42 -3.97
N GLN A 117 -17.86 -15.79 -3.24
CA GLN A 117 -18.12 -15.31 -1.88
C GLN A 117 -18.74 -13.91 -1.93
N PRO A 118 -19.58 -13.52 -0.94
CA PRO A 118 -20.15 -12.18 -0.83
C PRO A 118 -19.10 -11.17 -0.32
N ILE A 119 -17.92 -11.13 -0.97
CA ILE A 119 -16.79 -10.27 -0.63
C ILE A 119 -16.41 -9.49 -1.87
N ASP A 120 -16.57 -8.17 -1.81
CA ASP A 120 -16.13 -7.31 -2.89
C ASP A 120 -14.60 -7.30 -3.00
N TYR A 121 -14.11 -7.63 -4.20
CA TYR A 121 -12.68 -7.74 -4.45
C TYR A 121 -11.97 -6.38 -4.32
N VAL A 122 -12.60 -5.29 -4.75
CA VAL A 122 -12.01 -3.94 -4.67
C VAL A 122 -11.89 -3.49 -3.21
N SER A 123 -12.92 -3.74 -2.40
CA SER A 123 -12.93 -3.47 -0.97
C SER A 123 -11.85 -4.25 -0.23
N PHE A 124 -11.64 -5.53 -0.58
CA PHE A 124 -10.54 -6.33 -0.07
C PHE A 124 -9.17 -5.76 -0.46
N LEU A 125 -8.98 -5.40 -1.74
CA LEU A 125 -7.74 -4.78 -2.20
C LEU A 125 -7.45 -3.46 -1.46
N LEU A 126 -8.48 -2.65 -1.21
CA LEU A 126 -8.37 -1.42 -0.45
C LEU A 126 -7.96 -1.69 1.00
N ALA A 127 -8.61 -2.64 1.69
CA ALA A 127 -8.26 -3.03 3.05
C ALA A 127 -6.80 -3.51 3.13
N SER A 128 -6.38 -4.36 2.19
CA SER A 128 -4.99 -4.84 2.10
C SER A 128 -3.99 -3.71 1.81
N ARG A 129 -4.39 -2.69 1.03
CA ARG A 129 -3.56 -1.50 0.76
C ARG A 129 -3.42 -0.59 1.98
N ILE A 130 -4.50 -0.41 2.73
CA ILE A 130 -4.44 0.35 3.98
C ILE A 130 -3.58 -0.39 5.00
N ALA A 131 -3.78 -1.70 5.17
CA ALA A 131 -2.92 -2.53 6.02
C ALA A 131 -1.43 -2.41 5.62
N HIS A 132 -1.13 -2.41 4.31
CA HIS A 132 0.23 -2.18 3.82
C HIS A 132 0.78 -0.83 4.27
N LYS A 133 0.04 0.27 4.07
CA LYS A 133 0.50 1.62 4.43
C LYS A 133 0.61 1.80 5.95
N LEU A 134 -0.30 1.22 6.72
CA LEU A 134 -0.26 1.25 8.18
C LEU A 134 0.99 0.57 8.71
N VAL A 135 1.24 -0.68 8.29
CA VAL A 135 2.46 -1.40 8.67
C VAL A 135 3.66 -0.59 8.21
N TYR A 136 3.68 -0.17 6.95
CA TYR A 136 4.78 0.56 6.33
C TYR A 136 5.22 1.84 7.07
N TYR A 137 4.31 2.55 7.72
CA TYR A 137 4.64 3.75 8.48
C TYR A 137 4.78 3.51 9.99
N ALA A 138 4.29 2.38 10.51
CA ALA A 138 4.31 2.08 11.94
C ALA A 138 5.67 1.55 12.44
N VAL A 139 6.54 1.03 11.56
CA VAL A 139 7.92 0.63 11.88
C VAL A 139 8.88 1.24 10.87
#